data_AF-A0A3D1R6V2-F1
#
_entry.id   AF-A0A3D1R6V2-F1
#
_cell.length_a   1.000
_cell.length_b   1.000
_cell.length_c   1.000
_cell.angle_alpha   90.00
_cell.angle_beta   90.00
_cell.angle_gamma   90.00
#
_symmetry.space_group_name_H-M   'P 1'
#
loop_
_entity.id
_entity.type
_entity.pdbx_description
1 polymer ?
#
loop_
_entity_poly.entity_id
_entity_poly.type
_entity_poly.pdbx_seq_one_letter_code
_entity_poly.pdbx_strand_id
1 'polypeptide(L)'
;APKLACGETCVNAQTDPANCGGCGLACASGQSCSAGVCTCASGATRCGEACVDTGSDTENCGGCEERCEANELCEEGACVEDCAAGRTLCGTGCVDLDSDRANCGACGTACAQGQSCAGGACSATVFAACFNTGELVALDDDLQPAAAS
;
A
#
# COMPACT_ATOMS: atom_id res chain seq x y z
N ALA A 1 24.40 2.45 15.35
CA ALA A 1 24.25 3.80 15.92
C ALA A 1 24.50 3.73 17.44
N PRO A 2 25.14 4.74 18.05
CA PRO A 2 25.23 4.82 19.51
C PRO A 2 23.81 4.91 20.11
N LYS A 3 23.57 4.19 21.21
CA LYS A 3 22.29 4.21 21.92
C LYS A 3 22.25 5.37 22.90
N LEU A 4 21.09 6.03 23.02
CA LEU A 4 20.82 7.10 23.97
C LEU A 4 20.32 6.49 25.29
N ALA A 5 20.86 6.93 26.42
CA ALA A 5 20.38 6.53 27.73
C ALA A 5 19.09 7.30 28.09
N CYS A 6 18.01 6.57 28.36
CA CYS A 6 16.70 7.08 28.75
C CYS A 6 16.26 6.40 30.05
N GLY A 7 16.73 6.97 31.17
CA GLY A 7 16.58 6.36 32.49
C GLY A 7 17.34 5.03 32.57
N GLU A 8 16.63 3.95 32.85
CA GLU A 8 17.20 2.59 32.96
C GLU A 8 17.31 1.86 31.61
N THR A 9 16.87 2.48 30.51
CA THR A 9 16.86 1.86 29.18
C THR A 9 17.80 2.57 28.20
N CYS A 10 18.31 1.83 27.23
CA CYS A 10 19.12 2.37 26.14
C CYS A 10 18.37 2.22 24.82
N VAL A 11 17.96 3.33 24.23
CA VAL A 11 17.12 3.39 23.02
C VAL A 11 17.94 3.82 21.81
N ASN A 12 17.53 3.44 20.60
CA ASN A 12 18.15 3.96 19.39
C ASN A 12 17.38 5.18 18.89
N ALA A 13 17.78 6.37 19.32
CA ALA A 13 17.09 7.60 18.93
C ALA A 13 17.09 7.89 17.42
N GLN A 14 17.84 7.13 16.61
CA GLN A 14 17.84 7.30 15.15
C GLN A 14 16.75 6.49 14.44
N THR A 15 16.21 5.45 15.07
CA THR A 15 15.30 4.49 14.41
C THR A 15 14.16 4.01 15.29
N ASP A 16 14.17 4.31 16.59
CA ASP A 16 13.11 3.93 17.52
C ASP A 16 11.93 4.93 17.40
N PRO A 17 10.75 4.50 16.90
CA PRO A 17 9.60 5.37 16.78
C PRO A 17 9.08 5.91 18.11
N ALA A 18 9.38 5.27 19.25
CA ALA A 18 8.96 5.76 20.56
C ALA A 18 9.95 6.77 21.16
N ASN A 19 11.15 6.92 20.57
CA ASN A 19 12.24 7.73 21.09
C ASN A 19 13.00 8.47 19.97
N CYS A 20 12.28 8.98 18.97
CA CYS A 20 12.88 9.50 17.75
C CYS A 20 13.50 10.89 17.97
N GLY A 21 14.82 10.97 17.86
CA GLY A 21 15.59 12.18 18.17
C GLY A 21 15.84 12.42 19.67
N GLY A 22 15.20 11.66 20.56
CA GLY A 22 15.34 11.81 22.01
C GLY A 22 14.40 10.93 22.83
N CYS A 23 14.64 10.86 24.14
CA CYS A 23 13.83 10.06 25.06
C CYS A 23 12.38 10.52 25.11
N GLY A 24 11.42 9.61 24.88
CA GLY A 24 9.99 9.90 24.91
C GLY A 24 9.47 10.76 23.76
N LEU A 25 10.32 11.10 22.78
CA LEU A 25 9.90 11.78 21.56
C LEU A 25 9.30 10.76 20.59
N ALA A 26 8.09 10.31 20.89
CA ALA A 26 7.38 9.37 20.05
C ALA A 26 6.89 10.02 18.76
N CYS A 27 7.00 9.30 17.65
CA CYS A 27 6.39 9.67 16.38
C CYS A 27 4.87 9.48 16.43
N ALA A 28 4.15 10.32 15.70
CA ALA A 28 2.70 10.20 15.58
C ALA A 28 2.32 8.90 14.85
N SER A 29 1.07 8.48 14.96
CA SER A 29 0.56 7.31 14.24
C SER A 29 0.79 7.45 12.72
N GLY A 30 1.30 6.39 12.08
CA GLY A 30 1.63 6.41 10.65
C GLY A 30 3.01 6.97 10.31
N GLN A 31 3.77 7.47 11.30
CA GLN A 31 5.15 7.90 11.13
C GLN A 31 6.14 6.80 11.55
N SER A 32 7.31 6.81 10.89
CA SER A 32 8.48 6.03 11.24
C SER A 32 9.61 6.93 11.68
N CYS A 33 10.55 6.41 12.46
CA CYS A 33 11.75 7.15 12.83
C CYS A 33 12.87 6.87 11.82
N SER A 34 13.36 7.92 11.16
CA SER A 34 14.48 7.83 10.24
C SER A 34 15.50 8.93 10.54
N ALA A 35 16.75 8.54 10.79
CA ALA A 35 17.84 9.44 11.16
C ALA A 35 17.51 10.38 12.34
N GLY A 36 16.66 9.92 13.26
CA GLY A 36 16.23 10.69 14.43
C GLY A 36 15.17 11.75 14.14
N VAL A 37 14.49 11.64 13.01
CA VAL A 37 13.37 12.49 12.62
C VAL A 37 12.17 11.60 12.34
N CYS A 38 11.00 11.98 12.85
CA CYS A 38 9.75 11.34 12.48
C CYS A 38 9.37 11.71 11.05
N THR A 39 9.28 10.70 10.20
CA THR A 39 8.96 10.82 8.78
C THR A 39 7.73 10.00 8.47
N CYS A 40 6.96 10.41 7.48
CA CYS A 40 5.85 9.60 6.99
C CYS A 40 6.35 8.31 6.32
N ALA A 41 5.51 7.28 6.30
CA ALA A 41 5.76 6.10 5.49
C ALA A 41 5.97 6.49 4.03
N SER A 42 6.71 5.66 3.28
CA SER A 42 6.99 5.91 1.86
C SER A 42 5.70 6.14 1.07
N GLY A 43 5.64 7.26 0.35
CA GLY A 43 4.49 7.67 -0.46
C GLY A 43 3.55 8.68 0.22
N ALA A 44 3.62 8.84 1.55
CA ALA A 44 2.83 9.83 2.26
C ALA A 44 3.61 11.13 2.51
N THR A 45 2.91 12.26 2.40
CA THR A 45 3.43 13.61 2.63
C THR A 45 3.09 14.06 4.05
N ARG A 46 4.03 14.78 4.68
CA ARG A 46 3.82 15.35 6.02
C ARG A 46 3.03 16.65 5.93
N CYS A 47 1.80 16.64 6.45
CA CYS A 47 0.94 17.81 6.58
C CYS A 47 0.76 18.13 8.06
N GLY A 48 1.63 19.01 8.57
CA GLY A 48 1.73 19.30 10.00
C GLY A 48 2.21 18.07 10.80
N GLU A 49 1.34 17.54 11.64
CA GLU A 49 1.58 16.31 12.42
C GLU A 49 1.06 15.05 11.73
N ALA A 50 0.21 15.20 10.72
CA ALA A 50 -0.38 14.08 9.98
C ALA A 50 0.48 13.65 8.79
N CYS A 51 0.34 12.39 8.41
CA CYS A 51 0.83 11.85 7.16
C CYS A 51 -0.37 11.60 6.27
N VAL A 52 -0.40 12.23 5.10
CA VAL A 52 -1.50 12.14 4.15
C VAL A 52 -0.98 11.60 2.83
N ASP A 53 -1.81 10.83 2.12
CA ASP A 53 -1.48 10.37 0.78
C ASP A 53 -1.89 11.43 -0.24
N THR A 54 -0.95 12.29 -0.62
CA THR A 54 -1.23 13.35 -1.60
C THR A 54 -1.43 12.82 -3.02
N GLY A 55 -1.25 11.52 -3.26
CA GLY A 55 -1.49 10.88 -4.56
C GLY A 55 -2.93 10.42 -4.77
N SER A 56 -3.72 10.25 -3.69
CA SER A 56 -5.07 9.68 -3.75
C SER A 56 -6.10 10.32 -2.79
N ASP A 57 -5.66 11.14 -1.83
CA ASP A 57 -6.55 11.84 -0.92
C ASP A 57 -7.14 13.10 -1.57
N THR A 58 -8.46 13.12 -1.78
CA THR A 58 -9.20 14.26 -2.35
C THR A 58 -9.14 15.52 -1.50
N GLU A 59 -8.76 15.41 -0.23
CA GLU A 59 -8.58 16.54 0.70
C GLU A 59 -7.18 17.15 0.65
N ASN A 60 -6.22 16.43 0.05
CA ASN A 60 -4.80 16.77 0.04
C ASN A 60 -4.15 16.43 -1.31
N CYS A 61 -4.85 16.62 -2.42
CA CYS A 61 -4.42 16.15 -3.72
C CYS A 61 -3.28 16.98 -4.30
N GLY A 62 -2.10 16.37 -4.46
CA GLY A 62 -0.87 17.04 -4.90
C GLY A 62 -0.18 17.87 -3.81
N GLY A 63 -0.85 18.12 -2.68
CA GLY A 63 -0.30 18.90 -1.56
C GLY A 63 -1.22 18.96 -0.35
N CYS A 64 -0.69 19.43 0.78
CA CYS A 64 -1.48 19.61 2.00
C CYS A 64 -2.59 20.65 1.80
N GLU A 65 -3.82 20.31 2.19
CA GLU A 65 -5.00 21.18 2.07
C GLU A 65 -5.35 21.58 0.61
N GLU A 66 -4.75 20.93 -0.38
CA GLU A 66 -5.07 21.07 -1.81
C GLU A 66 -6.26 20.17 -2.15
N ARG A 67 -7.47 20.64 -1.84
CA ARG A 67 -8.70 19.87 -2.00
C ARG A 67 -9.19 19.88 -3.46
N CYS A 68 -9.63 18.73 -3.96
CA CYS A 68 -10.37 18.66 -5.21
C CYS A 68 -11.82 19.19 -5.07
N GLU A 69 -12.38 19.67 -6.18
CA GLU A 69 -13.77 20.12 -6.22
C GLU A 69 -14.75 18.96 -6.02
N ALA A 70 -16.01 19.30 -5.76
CA ALA A 70 -17.04 18.29 -5.57
C ALA A 70 -17.17 17.39 -6.82
N ASN A 71 -17.11 16.07 -6.60
CA ASN A 71 -17.15 15.01 -7.62
C ASN A 71 -15.86 14.82 -8.45
N GLU A 72 -14.77 15.47 -8.09
CA GLU A 72 -13.45 15.13 -8.63
C GLU A 72 -12.79 14.01 -7.81
N LEU A 73 -11.86 13.32 -8.46
CA LEU A 73 -11.02 12.28 -7.88
C LEU A 73 -9.60 12.82 -7.73
N CYS A 74 -8.87 12.34 -6.72
CA CYS A 74 -7.43 12.55 -6.67
C CYS A 74 -6.73 11.36 -7.32
N GLU A 75 -6.05 11.61 -8.43
CA GLU A 75 -5.29 10.59 -9.15
C GLU A 75 -3.87 11.09 -9.42
N GLU A 76 -2.89 10.35 -8.90
CA GLU A 76 -1.46 10.68 -9.05
C GLU A 76 -1.11 12.11 -8.60
N GLY A 77 -1.89 12.65 -7.65
CA GLY A 77 -1.73 14.00 -7.11
C GLY A 77 -2.32 15.11 -7.98
N ALA A 78 -3.20 14.77 -8.91
CA ALA A 78 -4.00 15.72 -9.66
C ALA A 78 -5.50 15.48 -9.46
N CYS A 79 -6.26 16.57 -9.37
CA CYS A 79 -7.71 16.50 -9.40
C CYS A 79 -8.18 16.24 -10.83
N VAL A 80 -8.97 15.19 -11.00
CA VAL A 80 -9.48 14.74 -12.29
C VAL A 80 -10.98 14.47 -12.20
N GLU A 81 -11.71 14.72 -13.30
CA GLU A 81 -13.16 14.46 -13.36
C GLU A 81 -13.48 12.97 -13.55
N ASP A 82 -12.54 12.21 -14.11
CA ASP A 82 -12.68 10.78 -14.38
C ASP A 82 -11.30 10.12 -14.34
N CYS A 83 -11.27 8.80 -14.27
CA CYS A 83 -10.05 8.03 -14.21
C CYS A 83 -9.19 8.18 -15.47
N ALA A 84 -7.87 8.17 -15.29
CA ALA A 84 -6.93 8.12 -16.39
C ALA A 84 -7.22 6.91 -17.30
N ALA A 85 -6.86 7.06 -18.59
CA ALA A 85 -7.11 6.04 -19.59
C ALA A 85 -6.55 4.67 -19.17
N GLY A 86 -7.38 3.63 -19.27
CA GLY A 86 -7.03 2.26 -18.86
C GLY A 86 -7.39 1.93 -17.41
N ARG A 87 -7.89 2.90 -16.64
CA ARG A 87 -8.39 2.66 -15.28
C ARG A 87 -9.90 2.82 -15.22
N THR A 88 -10.51 2.24 -14.19
CA THR A 88 -11.95 2.25 -13.95
C THR A 88 -12.24 2.80 -12.56
N LEU A 89 -13.27 3.65 -12.45
CA LEU A 89 -13.75 4.13 -11.16
C LEU A 89 -14.44 3.00 -10.40
N CYS A 90 -13.83 2.56 -9.30
CA CYS A 90 -14.39 1.59 -8.37
C CYS A 90 -14.57 2.24 -7.00
N GLY A 91 -15.81 2.61 -6.66
CA GLY A 91 -16.11 3.37 -5.45
C GLY A 91 -15.63 4.82 -5.57
N THR A 92 -14.67 5.21 -4.74
CA THR A 92 -14.11 6.57 -4.70
C THR A 92 -12.71 6.67 -5.30
N GLY A 93 -12.21 5.61 -5.94
CA GLY A 93 -10.86 5.57 -6.48
C GLY A 93 -10.79 4.88 -7.83
N CYS A 94 -9.80 5.27 -8.61
CA CYS A 94 -9.47 4.64 -9.88
C CYS A 94 -8.64 3.38 -9.63
N VAL A 95 -8.98 2.29 -10.32
CA VAL A 95 -8.22 1.04 -10.24
C VAL A 95 -7.93 0.52 -11.64
N ASP A 96 -6.79 -0.16 -11.77
CA ASP A 96 -6.46 -0.89 -12.99
C ASP A 96 -7.04 -2.31 -12.89
N LEU A 97 -8.09 -2.59 -13.65
CA LEU A 97 -8.76 -3.89 -13.63
C LEU A 97 -7.87 -5.02 -14.18
N ASP A 98 -6.77 -4.70 -14.88
CA ASP A 98 -5.88 -5.68 -15.47
C ASP A 98 -4.81 -6.19 -14.49
N SER A 99 -4.55 -5.43 -13.42
CA SER A 99 -3.46 -5.71 -12.48
C SER A 99 -3.85 -5.63 -11.00
N ASP A 100 -4.96 -4.96 -10.65
CA ASP A 100 -5.43 -4.88 -9.28
C ASP A 100 -6.07 -6.20 -8.84
N ARG A 101 -5.37 -6.88 -7.93
CA ARG A 101 -5.82 -8.13 -7.32
C ARG A 101 -7.18 -8.00 -6.61
N ALA A 102 -7.55 -6.85 -6.07
CA ALA A 102 -8.83 -6.64 -5.39
C ALA A 102 -9.99 -6.32 -6.35
N ASN A 103 -9.69 -5.97 -7.61
CA ASN A 103 -10.66 -5.50 -8.61
C ASN A 103 -10.40 -6.14 -9.98
N CYS A 104 -10.03 -7.42 -10.03
CA CYS A 104 -9.53 -8.04 -11.24
C CYS A 104 -10.64 -8.30 -12.26
N GLY A 105 -10.56 -7.65 -13.42
CA GLY A 105 -11.55 -7.71 -14.50
C GLY A 105 -12.86 -6.94 -14.24
N ALA A 106 -13.21 -6.70 -12.98
CA ALA A 106 -14.35 -5.87 -12.56
C ALA A 106 -14.20 -5.38 -11.11
N CYS A 107 -14.80 -4.24 -10.79
CA CYS A 107 -14.83 -3.69 -9.43
C CYS A 107 -15.30 -4.72 -8.39
N GLY A 108 -14.56 -4.85 -7.29
CA GLY A 108 -14.86 -5.78 -6.19
C GLY A 108 -14.61 -7.25 -6.50
N THR A 109 -14.06 -7.59 -7.68
CA THR A 109 -13.68 -8.96 -8.03
C THR A 109 -12.28 -9.26 -7.51
N ALA A 110 -12.19 -9.65 -6.24
CA ALA A 110 -10.92 -9.98 -5.63
C ALA A 110 -10.44 -11.39 -6.01
N CYS A 111 -9.18 -11.51 -6.39
CA CYS A 111 -8.53 -12.80 -6.57
C CYS A 111 -8.28 -13.50 -5.24
N ALA A 112 -8.38 -14.82 -5.26
CA ALA A 112 -8.17 -15.66 -4.09
C ALA A 112 -6.70 -15.61 -3.61
N GLN A 113 -6.43 -16.06 -2.39
CA GLN A 113 -5.07 -16.28 -1.89
C GLN A 113 -4.30 -17.18 -2.87
N GLY A 114 -3.00 -16.92 -3.02
CA GLY A 114 -2.21 -17.61 -4.02
C GLY A 114 -2.46 -17.19 -5.47
N GLN A 115 -3.35 -16.23 -5.76
CA GLN A 115 -3.57 -15.68 -7.10
C GLN A 115 -3.12 -14.21 -7.25
N SER A 116 -2.84 -13.79 -8.47
CA SER A 116 -2.63 -12.40 -8.88
C SER A 116 -3.58 -12.04 -10.01
N CYS A 117 -3.85 -10.75 -10.20
CA CYS A 117 -4.53 -10.29 -11.41
C CYS A 117 -3.51 -10.16 -12.55
N ALA A 118 -3.82 -10.75 -13.70
CA ALA A 118 -3.02 -10.62 -14.91
C ALA A 118 -3.95 -10.50 -16.11
N GLY A 119 -3.99 -9.31 -16.72
CA GLY A 119 -4.82 -9.02 -17.89
C GLY A 119 -6.32 -9.20 -17.61
N GLY A 120 -6.74 -8.84 -16.40
CA GLY A 120 -8.15 -8.87 -15.99
C GLY A 120 -8.65 -10.24 -15.55
N ALA A 121 -7.75 -11.23 -15.42
CA ALA A 121 -8.07 -12.56 -14.93
C ALA A 121 -7.20 -12.93 -13.73
N CYS A 122 -7.83 -13.58 -12.75
CA CYS A 122 -7.11 -14.15 -11.62
C CYS A 122 -6.32 -15.39 -12.07
N SER A 123 -5.01 -15.35 -11.90
CA SER A 123 -4.09 -16.44 -12.23
C SER A 123 -3.34 -16.88 -10.99
N ALA A 124 -3.12 -18.19 -10.86
CA ALA A 124 -2.30 -18.73 -9.78
C ALA A 124 -0.86 -18.19 -9.85
N THR A 125 -0.30 -17.91 -8.68
CA THR A 125 1.10 -17.48 -8.46
C THR A 125 1.87 -18.49 -7.62
N VAL A 126 1.16 -19.40 -6.95
CA VAL A 126 1.75 -20.48 -6.16
C VAL A 126 1.63 -21.78 -6.96
N PHE A 127 2.78 -22.42 -7.14
CA PHE A 127 2.89 -23.67 -7.89
C PHE A 127 3.68 -24.71 -7.09
N ALA A 128 3.22 -25.95 -7.11
CA ALA A 128 3.98 -27.12 -6.69
C ALA A 128 4.72 -27.74 -7.88
N ALA A 129 6.02 -27.98 -7.73
CA ALA A 129 6.81 -28.71 -8.70
C ALA A 129 6.89 -30.20 -8.31
N CYS A 130 6.38 -31.07 -9.17
CA CYS A 130 6.41 -32.52 -8.98
C CYS A 130 7.68 -33.10 -9.62
N PHE A 131 8.76 -33.28 -8.85
CA PHE A 131 10.05 -33.75 -9.36
C PHE A 131 10.02 -35.12 -10.06
N ASN A 132 9.11 -36.01 -9.67
CA ASN A 132 9.02 -37.35 -10.28
C ASN A 132 8.31 -37.34 -11.64
N THR A 133 7.44 -36.36 -11.91
CA THR A 133 6.69 -36.25 -13.18
C THR A 133 7.17 -35.09 -14.05
N GLY A 134 7.89 -34.12 -13.49
CA GLY A 134 8.29 -32.88 -14.16
C GLY A 134 7.16 -31.87 -14.33
N GLU A 135 6.04 -32.06 -13.62
CA GLU A 135 4.83 -31.24 -13.76
C GLU A 135 4.83 -30.04 -12.79
N LEU A 136 4.24 -28.93 -13.23
CA LEU A 136 3.90 -27.79 -12.38
C LEU A 136 2.39 -27.75 -12.15
N VAL A 137 1.97 -27.75 -10.89
CA VAL A 137 0.56 -27.74 -10.48
C VAL A 137 0.27 -26.44 -9.75
N ALA A 138 -0.72 -25.67 -10.22
CA ALA A 138 -1.21 -24.49 -9.51
C ALA A 138 -1.90 -24.90 -8.21
N LEU A 139 -1.66 -24.14 -7.13
CA LEU A 139 -2.30 -24.37 -5.84
C LEU A 139 -3.34 -23.30 -5.53
N ASP A 140 -4.44 -23.70 -4.90
CA ASP A 140 -5.46 -22.82 -4.33
C ASP A 140 -5.11 -22.38 -2.89
N ASP A 141 -6.03 -21.63 -2.27
CA ASP A 141 -5.93 -21.12 -0.89
C ASP A 141 -5.75 -22.20 0.17
N ASP A 142 -6.26 -23.41 -0.10
CA ASP A 142 -6.17 -24.57 0.79
C ASP A 142 -4.93 -25.45 0.46
N LEU A 143 -4.03 -24.95 -0.39
CA LEU A 143 -2.87 -25.65 -0.93
C LEU A 143 -3.24 -26.94 -1.67
N GLN A 144 -4.46 -27.00 -2.23
CA GLN A 144 -4.92 -28.10 -3.07
C GLN A 144 -4.69 -27.75 -4.55
N PRO A 145 -4.65 -28.74 -5.46
CA PRO A 145 -4.57 -28.48 -6.89
C PRO A 145 -5.76 -27.61 -7.32
N ALA A 146 -5.47 -26.39 -7.79
CA ALA A 146 -6.51 -25.51 -8.30
C ALA A 146 -7.25 -26.23 -9.44
N ALA A 147 -8.58 -26.26 -9.40
CA ALA A 147 -9.38 -26.84 -10.47
C ALA A 147 -9.00 -26.16 -11.79
N ALA A 148 -8.81 -26.96 -12.85
CA ALA A 148 -8.50 -26.43 -14.18
C ALA A 148 -9.64 -25.47 -14.61
N SER A 149 -9.31 -24.18 -14.70
CA SER A 149 -10.19 -23.14 -15.26
C SER A 149 -10.39 -23.33 -16.75
#